data_AF-A0A7S3AJV1-F1
#
_entry.id   AF-A0A7S3AJV1-F1
#
_cell.length_a   1.000
_cell.length_b   1.000
_cell.length_c   1.000
_cell.angle_alpha   90.00
_cell.angle_beta   90.00
_cell.angle_gamma   90.00
#
_symmetry.space_group_name_H-M   'P 1'
#
loop_
_entity.id
_entity.type
_entity.pdbx_description
1 polymer ?
#
loop_
_entity_poly.entity_id
_entity_poly.type
_entity_poly.pdbx_seq_one_letter_code
_entity_poly.pdbx_strand_id
1 'polypeptide(L)'
;LAWLKAYELTSDRAYLNRSRAIFDDLVSRSWSNASCGGGVCWQASQDPANMKACYKNAITNELFLTHAAQLALVYQTLCSKVGGTSSRSDPIGECDSYTYTRRWAATTGAWMVESGMINGSFLVNDGLDTFTNHESVCLNNRHTAYTYNQGVILSGF
;
A
#
# COMPACT_ATOMS: atom_id res chain seq x y z
N LEU A 1 -8.30 -5.51 2.31
CA LEU A 1 -8.05 -6.68 3.19
C LEU A 1 -9.30 -7.55 3.43
N ALA A 2 -10.34 -7.09 4.13
CA ALA A 2 -11.50 -7.94 4.45
C ALA A 2 -12.18 -8.57 3.21
N TRP A 3 -12.37 -7.80 2.14
CA TRP A 3 -12.90 -8.32 0.87
C TRP A 3 -11.98 -9.38 0.24
N LEU A 4 -10.66 -9.20 0.31
CA LEU A 4 -9.73 -10.23 -0.17
C LEU A 4 -9.87 -11.51 0.65
N LYS A 5 -10.00 -11.38 1.97
CA LYS A 5 -10.18 -12.53 2.86
C LYS A 5 -11.49 -13.27 2.57
N ALA A 6 -12.56 -12.54 2.29
CA ALA A 6 -13.82 -13.14 1.86
C ALA A 6 -13.67 -13.91 0.54
N TYR A 7 -12.91 -13.38 -0.43
CA TYR A 7 -12.58 -14.11 -1.66
C TYR A 7 -11.81 -15.41 -1.38
N GLU A 8 -10.78 -15.38 -0.52
CA GLU A 8 -10.02 -16.59 -0.17
C GLU A 8 -10.90 -17.70 0.43
N LEU A 9 -11.93 -17.32 1.21
CA LEU A 9 -12.83 -18.27 1.86
C LEU A 9 -13.95 -18.79 0.95
N THR A 10 -14.39 -17.99 -0.02
CA THR A 10 -15.60 -18.28 -0.81
C THR A 10 -15.32 -18.55 -2.29
N SER A 11 -14.15 -18.14 -2.77
CA SER A 11 -13.81 -18.06 -4.20
C SER A 11 -14.75 -17.17 -5.04
N ASP A 12 -15.62 -16.36 -4.43
CA ASP A 12 -16.52 -15.45 -5.14
C ASP A 12 -15.77 -14.22 -5.66
N ARG A 13 -15.68 -14.12 -6.99
CA ARG A 13 -14.98 -13.05 -7.71
C ARG A 13 -15.49 -11.65 -7.39
N ALA A 14 -16.74 -11.48 -6.97
CA ALA A 14 -17.25 -10.18 -6.55
C ALA A 14 -16.40 -9.57 -5.42
N TYR A 15 -15.94 -10.39 -4.47
CA TYR A 15 -15.11 -9.94 -3.37
C TYR A 15 -13.68 -9.58 -3.81
N LEU A 16 -13.08 -10.37 -4.71
CA LEU A 16 -11.77 -10.04 -5.29
C LEU A 16 -11.85 -8.73 -6.07
N ASN A 17 -12.87 -8.56 -6.91
CA ASN A 17 -13.07 -7.36 -7.71
C ASN A 17 -13.26 -6.13 -6.82
N ARG A 18 -14.02 -6.25 -5.73
CA ARG A 18 -14.18 -5.15 -4.76
C ARG A 18 -12.88 -4.82 -4.04
N SER A 19 -12.14 -5.84 -3.63
CA SER A 19 -10.82 -5.69 -3.01
C SER A 19 -9.86 -4.95 -3.94
N ARG A 20 -9.84 -5.33 -5.22
CA ARG A 20 -9.01 -4.72 -6.26
C ARG A 20 -9.41 -3.28 -6.54
N ALA A 21 -10.70 -3.00 -6.67
CA ALA A 21 -11.20 -1.65 -6.91
C ALA A 21 -10.83 -0.67 -5.79
N ILE A 22 -10.88 -1.10 -4.52
CA ILE A 22 -10.42 -0.28 -3.38
C ILE A 22 -8.92 -0.02 -3.47
N PHE A 23 -8.13 -1.03 -3.83
CA PHE A 23 -6.69 -0.87 -4.00
C PHE A 23 -6.35 0.15 -5.10
N ASP A 24 -7.02 0.06 -6.24
CA ASP A 24 -6.83 1.00 -7.36
C ASP A 24 -7.27 2.44 -7.00
N ASP A 25 -8.34 2.59 -6.22
CA ASP A 25 -8.76 3.90 -5.69
C ASP A 25 -7.68 4.51 -4.78
N LEU A 26 -7.09 3.71 -3.88
CA LEU A 26 -5.99 4.16 -3.02
C LEU A 26 -4.75 4.57 -3.84
N VAL A 27 -4.39 3.80 -4.87
CA VAL A 27 -3.31 4.16 -5.80
C VAL A 27 -3.58 5.52 -6.44
N SER A 28 -4.80 5.74 -6.95
CA SER A 28 -5.13 6.94 -7.72
C SER A 28 -5.33 8.19 -6.87
N ARG A 29 -5.77 8.05 -5.62
CA ARG A 29 -6.21 9.17 -4.78
C ARG A 29 -5.38 9.41 -3.53
N SER A 30 -4.49 8.49 -3.17
CA SER A 30 -3.83 8.52 -1.87
C SER A 30 -2.32 8.32 -1.96
N TRP A 31 -1.81 7.52 -2.91
CA TRP A 31 -0.37 7.52 -3.19
C TRP A 31 0.05 8.87 -3.79
N SER A 32 1.09 9.48 -3.24
CA SER A 32 1.57 10.80 -3.72
C SER A 32 3.07 10.93 -3.59
N ASN A 33 3.70 11.31 -4.71
CA ASN A 33 5.11 11.71 -4.77
C ASN A 33 5.30 13.23 -4.55
N ALA A 34 4.23 13.99 -4.27
CA ALA A 34 4.30 15.43 -4.06
C ALA A 34 5.10 15.82 -2.80
N SER A 35 5.25 14.88 -1.87
CA SER A 35 6.09 14.97 -0.68
C SER A 35 6.67 13.59 -0.33
N CYS A 36 7.81 13.60 0.36
CA CYS A 36 8.46 12.41 0.94
C CYS A 36 8.81 11.28 -0.03
N GLY A 37 8.97 11.59 -1.33
CA GLY A 37 9.38 10.61 -2.35
C GLY A 37 8.35 9.49 -2.61
N GLY A 38 7.14 9.60 -2.08
CA GLY A 38 6.09 8.59 -2.20
C GLY A 38 5.24 8.43 -0.95
N GLY A 39 4.69 7.22 -0.81
CA GLY A 39 3.82 6.85 0.29
C GLY A 39 2.37 7.25 0.08
N VAL A 40 1.51 6.63 0.85
CA VAL A 40 0.07 6.87 0.90
C VAL A 40 -0.21 7.94 1.95
N CYS A 41 -0.96 8.95 1.54
CA CYS A 41 -1.53 9.96 2.43
C CYS A 41 -2.67 9.36 3.25
N TRP A 42 -2.77 9.73 4.53
CA TRP A 42 -3.89 9.33 5.39
C TRP A 42 -5.25 9.83 4.84
N GLN A 43 -5.24 10.94 4.10
CA GLN A 43 -6.40 11.53 3.43
C GLN A 43 -6.38 11.19 1.94
N ALA A 44 -7.55 10.93 1.35
CA ALA A 44 -7.69 10.69 -0.09
C ALA A 44 -8.14 11.96 -0.85
N SER A 45 -7.32 12.49 -1.75
CA SER A 45 -7.60 13.69 -2.54
C SER A 45 -6.97 13.61 -3.94
N GLN A 46 -7.64 14.17 -4.94
CA GLN A 46 -7.05 14.36 -6.28
C GLN A 46 -6.46 15.76 -6.46
N ASP A 47 -6.72 16.70 -5.55
CA ASP A 47 -6.14 18.03 -5.57
C ASP A 47 -4.66 17.97 -5.13
N PRO A 48 -3.70 18.34 -5.99
CA PRO A 48 -2.27 18.34 -5.64
C PRO A 48 -1.92 19.22 -4.44
N ALA A 49 -2.67 20.31 -4.21
CA ALA A 49 -2.44 21.21 -3.08
C ALA A 49 -2.69 20.47 -1.75
N ASN A 50 -3.77 19.71 -1.67
CA ASN A 50 -4.11 18.89 -0.50
C ASN A 50 -3.11 17.74 -0.30
N MET A 51 -2.56 17.22 -1.40
CA MET A 51 -1.63 16.07 -1.37
C MET A 51 -0.19 16.45 -1.04
N LYS A 52 0.18 17.74 -1.16
CA LYS A 52 1.53 18.24 -0.80
C LYS A 52 1.74 18.19 0.71
N ALA A 53 0.78 18.65 1.50
CA ALA A 53 0.86 18.74 2.96
C ALA A 53 0.22 17.54 3.69
N CYS A 54 -0.13 16.48 2.96
CA CYS A 54 -0.81 15.34 3.54
C CYS A 54 0.04 14.64 4.60
N TYR A 55 -0.61 14.10 5.62
CA TYR A 55 0.06 13.28 6.62
C TYR A 55 0.34 11.87 6.07
N LYS A 56 1.61 11.46 6.12
CA LYS A 56 2.07 10.10 5.79
C LYS A 56 2.29 9.35 7.11
N ASN A 57 1.33 8.51 7.49
CA ASN A 57 1.41 7.70 8.70
C ASN A 57 1.68 6.22 8.36
N ALA A 58 2.24 5.51 9.34
CA ALA A 58 2.66 4.14 9.18
C ALA A 58 1.49 3.23 8.82
N ILE A 59 0.38 3.31 9.57
CA ILE A 59 -0.76 2.40 9.37
C ILE A 59 -1.34 2.41 7.97
N THR A 60 -1.47 3.59 7.36
CA THR A 60 -2.05 3.69 6.02
C THR A 60 -1.11 3.06 4.98
N ASN A 61 0.19 3.20 5.17
CA ASN A 61 1.20 2.62 4.29
C ASN A 61 1.38 1.12 4.51
N GLU A 62 1.33 0.65 5.77
CA GLU A 62 1.38 -0.77 6.11
C GLU A 62 0.16 -1.52 5.59
N LEU A 63 -1.04 -0.96 5.72
CA LEU A 63 -2.26 -1.55 5.16
C LEU A 63 -2.21 -1.59 3.64
N PHE A 64 -1.69 -0.54 3.00
CA PHE A 64 -1.53 -0.51 1.55
C PHE A 64 -0.51 -1.56 1.07
N LEU A 65 0.66 -1.65 1.72
CA LEU A 65 1.67 -2.67 1.46
C LEU A 65 1.08 -4.08 1.63
N THR A 66 0.41 -4.34 2.76
CA THR A 66 -0.23 -5.63 3.05
C THR A 66 -1.27 -5.97 1.99
N HIS A 67 -2.09 -5.01 1.57
CA HIS A 67 -3.12 -5.24 0.56
C HIS A 67 -2.50 -5.52 -0.81
N ALA A 68 -1.45 -4.79 -1.20
CA ALA A 68 -0.70 -5.03 -2.43
C ALA A 68 -0.06 -6.43 -2.45
N ALA A 69 0.62 -6.80 -1.36
CA ALA A 69 1.31 -8.09 -1.22
C ALA A 69 0.33 -9.27 -1.28
N GLN A 70 -0.78 -9.20 -0.53
CA GLN A 70 -1.78 -10.26 -0.54
C GLN A 70 -2.51 -10.36 -1.89
N LEU A 71 -2.84 -9.24 -2.54
CA LEU A 71 -3.39 -9.28 -3.90
C LEU A 71 -2.39 -9.92 -4.86
N ALA A 72 -1.10 -9.62 -4.74
CA ALA A 72 -0.07 -10.22 -5.59
C ALA A 72 -0.02 -11.74 -5.44
N LEU A 73 -0.11 -12.28 -4.21
CA LEU A 73 -0.15 -13.73 -3.98
C LEU A 73 -1.39 -14.39 -4.61
N VAL A 74 -2.55 -13.75 -4.47
CA VAL A 74 -3.79 -14.22 -5.09
C VAL A 74 -3.68 -14.22 -6.62
N TYR A 75 -3.25 -13.10 -7.21
CA TYR A 75 -3.12 -12.98 -8.65
C TYR A 75 -1.99 -13.86 -9.22
N GLN A 76 -0.93 -14.12 -8.47
CA GLN A 76 0.10 -15.09 -8.86
C GLN A 76 -0.52 -16.47 -9.08
N THR A 77 -1.33 -16.91 -8.11
CA THR A 77 -2.03 -18.21 -8.17
C THR A 77 -2.98 -18.27 -9.37
N LEU A 78 -3.73 -17.18 -9.62
CA LEU A 78 -4.65 -17.10 -10.76
C LEU A 78 -3.93 -17.05 -12.11
N CYS A 79 -2.83 -16.30 -12.18
CA CYS A 79 -1.96 -16.24 -13.35
C CYS A 79 -1.41 -17.64 -13.72
N SER A 80 -0.93 -18.40 -12.73
CA SER A 80 -0.46 -19.76 -12.97
C SER A 80 -1.55 -20.68 -13.51
N LYS A 81 -2.81 -20.51 -13.08
CA LYS A 81 -3.95 -21.30 -13.58
C LYS A 81 -4.30 -21.03 -15.04
N VAL A 82 -4.01 -19.82 -15.54
CA VAL A 82 -4.25 -19.43 -16.95
C VAL A 82 -3.03 -19.62 -17.85
N GLY A 83 -2.02 -20.36 -17.40
CA GLY A 83 -0.83 -20.68 -18.20
C GLY A 83 0.33 -19.72 -18.05
N GLY A 84 0.29 -18.79 -17.09
CA GLY A 84 1.44 -17.96 -16.71
C GLY A 84 1.81 -16.87 -17.71
N THR A 85 1.00 -16.61 -18.73
CA THR A 85 1.24 -15.59 -19.75
C THR A 85 0.11 -14.56 -19.76
N SER A 86 0.47 -13.28 -19.92
CA SER A 86 -0.52 -12.23 -20.11
C SER A 86 -1.15 -12.35 -21.50
N SER A 87 -2.48 -12.37 -21.55
CA SER A 87 -3.19 -12.31 -22.82
C SER A 87 -3.41 -10.85 -23.22
N ARG A 88 -3.00 -10.49 -24.45
CA ARG A 88 -3.28 -9.16 -25.03
C ARG A 88 -4.76 -8.87 -25.24
N SER A 89 -5.64 -9.87 -25.11
CA SER A 89 -7.06 -9.75 -25.42
C SER A 89 -7.95 -9.46 -24.21
N ASP A 90 -7.40 -9.41 -23.00
CA ASP A 90 -8.17 -9.29 -21.75
C ASP A 90 -7.95 -7.92 -21.10
N PRO A 91 -9.00 -7.17 -20.70
CA PRO A 91 -8.84 -5.93 -19.94
C PRO A 91 -8.25 -6.24 -18.56
N ILE A 92 -6.92 -6.12 -18.44
CA ILE A 92 -6.08 -6.45 -17.27
C ILE A 92 -6.28 -7.89 -16.78
N GLY A 93 -5.71 -8.84 -17.50
CA GLY A 93 -5.72 -10.26 -17.11
C GLY A 93 -4.99 -10.54 -15.78
N GLU A 94 -5.14 -11.77 -15.27
CA GLU A 94 -4.61 -12.19 -13.96
C GLU A 94 -3.10 -11.96 -13.81
N CYS A 95 -2.33 -12.24 -14.86
CA CYS A 95 -0.88 -12.06 -14.88
C CYS A 95 -0.45 -10.58 -14.87
N ASP A 96 -1.22 -9.71 -15.51
CA ASP A 96 -0.97 -8.26 -15.47
C ASP A 96 -1.34 -7.70 -14.09
N SER A 97 -2.44 -8.19 -13.50
CA SER A 97 -2.83 -7.88 -12.13
C SER A 97 -1.78 -8.32 -11.11
N TYR A 98 -1.18 -9.51 -11.28
CA TYR A 98 -0.05 -9.96 -10.47
C TYR A 98 1.14 -9.01 -10.59
N THR A 99 1.57 -8.70 -11.81
CA THR A 99 2.71 -7.81 -12.06
C THR A 99 2.49 -6.43 -11.43
N TYR A 100 1.29 -5.88 -11.60
CA TYR A 100 0.91 -4.58 -11.06
C TYR A 100 0.93 -4.55 -9.52
N THR A 101 0.26 -5.50 -8.87
CA THR A 101 0.15 -5.53 -7.41
C THR A 101 1.48 -5.87 -6.75
N ARG A 102 2.26 -6.78 -7.34
CA ARG A 102 3.64 -7.07 -6.92
C ARG A 102 4.53 -5.83 -7.00
N ARG A 103 4.42 -5.05 -8.08
CA ARG A 103 5.17 -3.81 -8.23
C ARG A 103 4.84 -2.83 -7.11
N TRP A 104 3.55 -2.63 -6.81
CA TRP A 104 3.15 -1.74 -5.73
C TRP A 104 3.58 -2.22 -4.35
N ALA A 105 3.54 -3.53 -4.09
CA ALA A 105 4.08 -4.10 -2.87
C ALA A 105 5.58 -3.77 -2.73
N ALA A 106 6.36 -4.01 -3.79
CA ALA A 106 7.79 -3.69 -3.80
C ALA A 106 8.06 -2.17 -3.64
N THR A 107 7.32 -1.32 -4.37
CA THR A 107 7.45 0.14 -4.28
C THR A 107 7.12 0.65 -2.89
N THR A 108 6.05 0.16 -2.26
CA THR A 108 5.64 0.58 -0.91
C THR A 108 6.59 0.05 0.14
N GLY A 109 7.05 -1.19 0.02
CA GLY A 109 8.00 -1.80 0.94
C GLY A 109 9.34 -1.05 0.93
N ALA A 110 9.89 -0.77 -0.25
CA ALA A 110 11.09 0.04 -0.40
C ALA A 110 10.91 1.43 0.22
N TRP A 111 9.81 2.11 -0.09
CA TRP A 111 9.51 3.41 0.48
C TRP A 111 9.38 3.37 2.00
N MET A 112 8.74 2.34 2.59
CA MET A 112 8.63 2.19 4.04
C MET A 112 10.00 2.08 4.71
N VAL A 113 10.91 1.29 4.15
CA VAL A 113 12.30 1.14 4.64
C VAL A 113 13.06 2.47 4.52
N GLU A 114 12.91 3.18 3.41
CA GLU A 114 13.65 4.42 3.13
C GLU A 114 13.06 5.66 3.82
N SER A 115 11.77 5.64 4.17
CA SER A 115 11.04 6.78 4.75
C SER A 115 11.59 7.24 6.09
N GLY A 116 12.29 6.35 6.81
CA GLY A 116 12.73 6.56 8.18
C GLY A 116 11.68 6.27 9.25
N MET A 117 10.45 5.86 8.91
CA MET A 117 9.42 5.48 9.91
C MET A 117 9.83 4.28 10.76
N ILE A 118 10.62 3.36 10.19
CA ILE A 118 11.30 2.29 10.95
C ILE A 118 12.55 2.91 11.58
N ASN A 119 12.55 3.06 12.90
CA ASN A 119 13.66 3.71 13.61
C ASN A 119 14.83 2.75 13.89
N GLY A 120 15.90 3.28 14.48
CA GLY A 120 17.12 2.51 14.79
C GLY A 120 16.95 1.37 15.81
N SER A 121 15.80 1.27 16.48
CA SER A 121 15.43 0.14 17.34
C SER A 121 14.51 -0.88 16.63
N PHE A 122 14.35 -0.76 15.31
CA PHE A 122 13.43 -1.56 14.50
C PHE A 122 11.95 -1.43 14.91
N LEU A 123 11.60 -0.33 15.58
CA LEU A 123 10.21 0.00 15.87
C LEU A 123 9.65 0.93 14.79
N VAL A 124 8.39 0.74 14.44
CA VAL A 124 7.66 1.59 13.50
C VAL A 124 6.98 2.72 14.25
N ASN A 125 7.44 3.96 14.04
CA ASN A 125 6.80 5.16 14.60
C ASN A 125 5.52 5.52 13.84
N ASP A 126 4.71 6.41 14.41
CA ASP A 126 3.38 6.75 13.88
C ASP A 126 3.39 7.33 12.46
N GLY A 127 4.43 8.10 12.09
CA GLY A 127 4.46 8.74 10.78
C GLY A 127 5.64 9.67 10.56
N LEU A 128 5.51 10.46 9.50
CA LEU A 128 6.47 11.51 9.13
C LEU A 128 5.94 12.90 9.46
N ASP A 129 6.84 13.80 9.83
CA ASP A 129 6.53 15.21 10.04
C ASP A 129 5.97 15.87 8.78
N THR A 130 4.91 16.64 8.97
CA THR A 130 4.21 17.39 7.92
C THR A 130 4.58 18.87 7.95
N PHE A 131 4.29 19.55 6.84
CA PHE A 131 4.50 20.99 6.66
C PHE A 131 3.81 21.90 7.68
N THR A 132 2.85 21.38 8.46
CA THR A 132 2.07 22.16 9.43
C THR A 132 2.68 22.19 10.82
N ASN A 133 3.63 21.29 11.13
CA ASN A 133 3.95 20.98 12.52
C ASN A 133 5.43 21.19 12.91
N HIS A 134 6.42 21.00 12.03
CA HIS A 134 7.83 21.00 12.46
C HIS A 134 8.81 21.54 11.41
N GLU A 135 9.94 22.04 11.92
CA GLU A 135 11.05 22.74 11.24
C GLU A 135 11.70 21.95 10.07
N SER A 136 11.29 20.70 9.86
CA SER A 136 11.75 19.77 8.83
C SER A 136 10.62 18.85 8.36
N VAL A 137 10.52 18.60 7.05
CA VAL A 137 9.46 17.78 6.44
C VAL A 137 10.00 16.40 6.10
N CYS A 138 9.16 15.36 6.20
CA CYS A 138 9.51 13.97 5.85
C CYS A 138 10.57 13.31 6.75
N LEU A 139 10.70 13.79 7.99
CA LEU A 139 11.46 13.09 9.02
C LEU A 139 10.52 12.25 9.89
N ASN A 140 11.02 11.17 10.47
CA ASN A 140 10.29 10.40 11.46
C ASN A 140 9.88 11.30 12.63
N ASN A 141 8.58 11.35 12.92
CA ASN A 141 8.00 12.21 13.97
C ASN A 141 8.38 11.79 15.40
N ARG A 142 8.99 10.62 15.59
CA ARG A 142 9.39 10.01 16.87
C ARG A 142 8.23 9.82 17.85
N HIS A 143 6.99 9.84 17.36
CA HIS A 143 5.79 9.59 18.16
C HIS A 143 5.66 8.11 18.52
N THR A 144 4.61 7.79 19.29
CA THR A 144 4.31 6.44 19.80
C THR A 144 4.50 5.35 18.75
N ALA A 145 5.27 4.32 19.10
CA ALA A 145 5.32 3.07 18.35
C ALA A 145 4.13 2.19 18.78
N TYR A 146 2.98 2.38 18.14
CA TYR A 146 1.79 1.61 18.45
C TYR A 146 1.98 0.13 18.09
N THR A 147 1.41 -0.76 18.91
CA THR A 147 1.54 -2.22 18.74
C THR A 147 1.04 -2.71 17.39
N TYR A 148 -0.03 -2.11 16.87
CA TYR A 148 -0.59 -2.52 15.59
C TYR A 148 0.34 -2.15 14.41
N ASN A 149 1.09 -1.03 14.47
CA ASN A 149 2.11 -0.71 13.46
C ASN A 149 3.23 -1.76 13.43
N GLN A 150 3.55 -2.33 14.61
CA GLN A 150 4.56 -3.39 14.70
C GLN A 150 4.05 -4.72 14.12
N GLY A 151 2.74 -4.93 14.11
CA GLY A 151 2.12 -6.18 13.67
C GLY A 151 1.71 -6.20 12.20
N VAL A 152 1.06 -5.13 11.72
CA VAL A 152 0.54 -5.07 10.35
C VAL A 152 1.68 -5.06 9.34
N ILE A 153 2.76 -4.33 9.62
CA ILE A 153 3.94 -4.30 8.75
C ILE A 153 4.51 -5.68 8.44
N LEU A 154 4.46 -6.62 9.40
CA LEU A 154 4.94 -8.01 9.22
C LEU A 154 4.09 -8.82 8.25
N SER A 155 2.84 -8.40 8.01
CA SER A 155 1.97 -9.05 7.01
C SER A 155 2.21 -8.54 5.59
N GLY A 156 2.96 -7.45 5.45
CA GLY A 156 3.22 -6.77 4.19
C GLY A 156 4.59 -7.04 3.57
N PHE A 157 5.60 -7.32 4.40
CA PHE A 157 6.92 -7.80 3.96
C PHE A 157 6.91 -9.30 3.68
#